data_AF-A0A9X6IXV2-F1
#
_entry.id   AF-A0A9X6IXV2-F1
#
_cell.length_a   1.000
_cell.length_b   1.000
_cell.length_c   1.000
_cell.angle_alpha   90.00
_cell.angle_beta   90.00
_cell.angle_gamma   90.00
#
_symmetry.space_group_name_H-M   'P 1'
#
loop_
_entity.id
_entity.type
_entity.pdbx_description
1 polymer ?
#
loop_
_entity_poly.entity_id
_entity_poly.type
_entity_poly.pdbx_seq_one_letter_code
_entity_poly.pdbx_strand_id
1 'polypeptide(L)'
;GSFQGRFTTAAEVLYWGAYWGADGDVWLDLGRSRWVKAEHYNYWPFKAVSKYPEGWGVNYYDGIDGPYKGRISSKAPVMIYARKEGWIDVGRNSWAPEEHFDILDIR
;
A
#
# COMPACT_ATOMS: atom_id res chain seq x y z
N GLY A 1 -22.62 -2.20 10.55
CA GLY A 1 -22.07 -3.53 10.21
C GLY A 1 -22.17 -4.43 11.42
N SER A 2 -22.54 -5.69 11.23
CA SER A 2 -22.58 -6.71 12.30
C SER A 2 -21.18 -7.23 12.61
N PHE A 3 -20.92 -7.47 13.90
CA PHE A 3 -19.65 -7.98 14.43
C PHE A 3 -19.26 -9.32 13.78
N GLN A 4 -18.03 -9.41 13.25
CA GLN A 4 -17.55 -10.58 12.48
C GLN A 4 -16.53 -11.46 13.24
N GLY A 5 -16.25 -11.18 14.51
CA GLY A 5 -15.38 -12.00 15.37
C GLY A 5 -14.19 -11.26 15.99
N ARG A 6 -13.42 -11.98 16.81
CA ARG A 6 -12.15 -11.56 17.42
C ARG A 6 -11.07 -12.58 17.07
N PHE A 7 -9.88 -12.13 16.70
CA PHE A 7 -8.70 -13.01 16.63
C PHE A 7 -8.16 -13.21 18.05
N THR A 8 -8.01 -14.46 18.49
CA THR A 8 -7.63 -14.82 19.87
C THR A 8 -6.18 -15.31 19.99
N THR A 9 -5.43 -15.31 18.89
CA THR A 9 -3.99 -15.61 18.86
C THR A 9 -3.30 -14.57 18.00
N ALA A 10 -2.15 -14.07 18.46
CA ALA A 10 -1.26 -13.20 17.68
C ALA A 10 -0.71 -13.98 16.49
N ALA A 11 -1.51 -14.08 15.43
CA ALA A 11 -1.11 -14.53 14.12
C ALA A 11 -0.90 -13.30 13.25
N GLU A 12 0.21 -13.24 12.52
CA GLU A 12 0.38 -12.25 11.47
C GLU A 12 -0.73 -12.43 10.44
N VAL A 13 -1.45 -11.35 10.14
CA VAL A 13 -2.48 -11.34 9.11
C VAL A 13 -2.04 -10.39 8.01
N LEU A 14 -1.82 -10.93 6.81
CA LEU A 14 -1.56 -10.13 5.61
C LEU A 14 -2.84 -9.38 5.23
N TYR A 15 -2.74 -8.06 5.04
CA TYR A 15 -3.85 -7.26 4.50
C TYR A 15 -3.68 -7.08 2.98
N TRP A 16 -4.80 -6.98 2.27
CA TRP A 16 -4.86 -6.89 0.81
C TRP A 16 -4.99 -5.46 0.30
N GLY A 17 -5.59 -4.60 1.12
CA GLY A 17 -5.75 -3.18 0.86
C GLY A 17 -5.84 -2.42 2.16
N ALA A 18 -5.61 -1.11 2.10
CA ALA A 18 -5.78 -0.24 3.23
C ALA A 18 -6.50 1.05 2.82
N TYR A 19 -7.37 1.52 3.70
CA TYR A 19 -7.96 2.84 3.63
C TYR A 19 -7.23 3.73 4.64
N TRP A 20 -6.78 4.88 4.15
CA TRP A 20 -6.00 5.85 4.93
C TRP A 20 -6.83 7.12 5.09
N GLY A 21 -7.64 7.15 6.14
CA GLY A 21 -8.48 8.29 6.51
C GLY A 21 -7.68 9.43 7.14
N ALA A 22 -8.38 10.53 7.42
CA ALA A 22 -7.82 11.65 8.18
C ALA A 22 -7.45 11.21 9.61
N ASP A 23 -6.54 11.96 10.24
CA ASP A 23 -6.18 11.81 11.66
C ASP A 23 -5.72 10.39 12.09
N GLY A 24 -5.15 9.63 11.15
CA GLY A 24 -4.64 8.28 11.43
C GLY A 24 -5.72 7.20 11.49
N ASP A 25 -6.93 7.47 11.00
CA ASP A 25 -7.98 6.45 10.84
C ASP A 25 -7.63 5.48 9.71
N VAL A 26 -6.90 4.42 10.05
CA VAL A 26 -6.45 3.41 9.09
C VAL A 26 -7.29 2.15 9.23
N TRP A 27 -7.82 1.69 8.10
CA TRP A 27 -8.55 0.43 8.00
C TRP A 27 -7.83 -0.53 7.07
N LEU A 28 -7.68 -1.78 7.49
CA LEU A 28 -7.01 -2.85 6.74
C LEU A 28 -8.05 -3.84 6.23
N ASP A 29 -8.06 -4.13 4.94
CA ASP A 29 -8.87 -5.21 4.37
C ASP A 29 -8.11 -6.54 4.50
N LEU A 30 -8.63 -7.43 5.34
CA LEU A 30 -8.09 -8.78 5.52
C LEU A 30 -8.56 -9.76 4.43
N GLY A 31 -9.01 -9.22 3.30
CA GLY A 31 -9.56 -9.93 2.16
C GLY A 31 -11.07 -10.17 2.28
N ARG A 32 -11.72 -10.20 1.11
CA ARG A 32 -13.18 -10.34 0.96
C ARG A 32 -13.96 -9.19 1.63
N SER A 33 -13.42 -7.96 1.56
CA SER A 33 -14.03 -6.76 2.14
C SER A 33 -14.22 -6.84 3.66
N ARG A 34 -13.30 -7.51 4.36
CA ARG A 34 -13.31 -7.63 5.83
C ARG A 34 -12.37 -6.60 6.40
N TRP A 35 -12.93 -5.44 6.71
CA TRP A 35 -12.19 -4.30 7.20
C TRP A 35 -12.04 -4.33 8.72
N VAL A 36 -10.81 -4.12 9.18
CA VAL A 36 -10.49 -3.95 10.60
C VAL A 36 -9.75 -2.64 10.80
N LYS A 37 -9.93 -2.00 11.96
CA LYS A 37 -9.14 -0.83 12.32
C LYS A 37 -7.71 -1.24 12.66
N ALA A 38 -6.75 -0.54 12.06
CA ALA A 38 -5.33 -0.80 12.28
C ALA A 38 -4.88 -0.50 13.71
N GLU A 39 -5.55 0.41 14.43
CA GLU A 39 -5.24 0.77 15.83
C GLU A 39 -5.34 -0.42 16.82
N HIS A 40 -5.99 -1.52 16.41
CA HIS A 40 -6.10 -2.73 17.20
C HIS A 40 -4.99 -3.76 16.91
N TYR A 41 -4.04 -3.43 16.02
CA TYR A 41 -2.97 -4.33 15.58
C TYR A 41 -1.63 -3.59 15.54
N ASN A 42 -0.54 -4.33 15.78
CA ASN A 42 0.76 -3.90 15.27
C ASN A 42 0.77 -4.17 13.77
N TYR A 43 0.94 -3.14 12.95
CA TYR A 43 0.94 -3.28 11.49
C TYR A 43 2.12 -2.51 10.87
N TRP A 44 2.67 -3.07 9.80
CA TRP A 44 3.71 -2.45 9.00
C TRP A 44 3.23 -2.34 7.57
N PRO A 45 3.17 -1.13 7.01
CA PRO A 45 2.82 -0.99 5.61
C PRO A 45 3.93 -1.51 4.70
N PHE A 46 3.55 -2.18 3.61
CA PHE A 46 4.51 -2.68 2.63
C PHE A 46 5.36 -1.53 2.08
N LYS A 47 6.62 -1.83 1.75
CA LYS A 47 7.50 -0.91 1.04
C LYS A 47 7.84 -1.47 -0.33
N ALA A 48 8.13 -0.58 -1.25
CA ALA A 48 8.63 -0.91 -2.58
C ALA A 48 9.94 -0.15 -2.83
N VAL A 49 10.87 -0.77 -3.55
CA VAL A 49 12.08 -0.10 -4.05
C VAL A 49 12.07 -0.17 -5.57
N SER A 50 12.34 0.97 -6.23
CA SER A 50 12.47 1.00 -7.69
C SER A 50 13.51 -0.03 -8.14
N LYS A 51 13.27 -0.76 -9.22
CA LYS A 51 14.26 -1.69 -9.81
C LYS A 51 15.42 -0.96 -10.51
N TYR A 52 15.21 0.30 -10.89
CA TYR A 52 16.20 1.09 -11.64
C TYR A 52 17.26 1.76 -10.76
N PRO A 53 18.42 2.17 -11.30
CA PRO A 53 19.44 2.91 -10.53
C PRO A 53 18.92 4.24 -9.97
N GLU A 54 19.60 4.78 -8.95
CA GLU A 54 19.30 6.13 -8.42
C GLU A 54 19.31 7.17 -9.57
N GLY A 55 18.31 8.05 -9.58
CA GLY A 55 18.12 9.07 -10.62
C GLY A 55 17.28 8.61 -11.82
N TRP A 56 17.12 7.29 -12.03
CA TRP A 56 16.19 6.77 -13.04
C TRP A 56 14.77 6.77 -12.49
N GLY A 57 13.89 7.44 -13.22
CA GLY A 57 12.57 7.75 -12.71
C GLY A 57 11.48 6.81 -13.19
N VAL A 58 10.61 6.39 -12.27
CA VAL A 58 9.34 5.72 -12.56
C VAL A 58 8.21 6.74 -12.46
N ASN A 59 7.39 6.84 -13.50
CA ASN A 59 6.25 7.76 -13.49
C ASN A 59 5.14 7.26 -12.56
N TYR A 60 4.40 8.20 -11.98
CA TYR A 60 3.15 7.94 -11.29
C TYR A 60 2.06 8.90 -11.77
N TYR A 61 0.82 8.48 -11.58
CA TYR A 61 -0.35 9.03 -12.24
C TYR A 61 -1.48 9.26 -11.23
N ASP A 62 -2.43 10.15 -11.56
CA ASP A 62 -3.58 10.47 -10.70
C ASP A 62 -4.70 9.44 -10.79
N GLY A 63 -4.35 8.17 -10.66
CA GLY A 63 -5.21 7.02 -10.92
C GLY A 63 -4.52 6.00 -11.82
N ILE A 64 -5.06 4.78 -11.86
CA ILE A 64 -4.69 3.76 -12.84
C ILE A 64 -5.02 4.31 -14.23
N ASP A 65 -4.04 4.29 -15.14
CA ASP A 65 -4.12 4.87 -16.48
C ASP A 65 -4.56 6.36 -16.51
N GLY A 66 -4.41 7.05 -15.38
CA GLY A 66 -4.75 8.46 -15.23
C GLY A 66 -3.73 9.41 -15.84
N PRO A 67 -3.93 10.73 -15.71
CA PRO A 67 -2.95 11.71 -16.17
C PRO A 67 -1.65 11.63 -15.36
N TYR A 68 -0.53 11.95 -16.02
CA TYR A 68 0.79 12.03 -15.38
C TYR A 68 0.78 13.04 -14.22
N LYS A 69 1.32 12.63 -13.08
CA LYS A 69 1.35 13.42 -11.84
C LYS A 69 2.77 13.70 -11.36
N GLY A 70 3.72 12.83 -11.68
CA GLY A 70 5.12 13.02 -11.34
C GLY A 70 5.97 11.77 -11.53
N ARG A 71 7.17 11.80 -10.95
CA ARG A 71 8.17 10.74 -11.11
C ARG A 71 8.92 10.44 -9.81
N ILE A 72 9.04 9.17 -9.45
CA ILE A 72 9.89 8.67 -8.37
C ILE A 72 11.26 8.34 -8.94
N SER A 73 12.28 9.14 -8.62
CA SER A 73 13.67 8.90 -9.06
C SER A 73 14.63 8.47 -7.96
N SER A 74 14.16 8.43 -6.71
CA SER A 74 14.98 7.94 -5.60
C SER A 74 14.91 6.43 -5.49
N LYS A 75 16.02 5.80 -5.06
CA LYS A 75 16.10 4.40 -4.67
C LYS A 75 15.64 4.17 -3.22
N ALA A 76 15.33 5.22 -2.48
CA ALA A 76 14.74 5.08 -1.15
C ALA A 76 13.42 4.28 -1.22
N PRO A 77 13.17 3.38 -0.25
CA PRO A 77 11.90 2.65 -0.21
C PRO A 77 10.70 3.60 -0.12
N VAL A 78 9.70 3.39 -0.97
CA VAL A 78 8.41 4.08 -0.91
C VAL A 78 7.38 3.22 -0.18
N MET A 79 6.48 3.86 0.54
CA MET A 79 5.36 3.19 1.19
C MET A 79 4.30 2.81 0.15
N ILE A 80 3.69 1.64 0.31
CA ILE A 80 2.58 1.18 -0.52
C ILE A 80 1.30 1.27 0.29
N TYR A 81 0.38 2.11 -0.19
CA TYR A 81 -0.90 2.38 0.47
C TYR A 81 -2.01 1.46 -0.07
N ALA A 82 -1.93 1.06 -1.33
CA ALA A 82 -2.82 0.09 -1.95
C ALA A 82 -2.13 -0.60 -3.14
N ARG A 83 -2.62 -1.79 -3.51
CA ARG A 83 -2.24 -2.50 -4.73
C ARG A 83 -3.49 -2.87 -5.50
N LYS A 84 -3.52 -2.62 -6.81
CA LYS A 84 -4.67 -2.94 -7.65
C LYS A 84 -4.23 -3.10 -9.09
N GLU A 85 -4.63 -4.21 -9.74
CA GLU A 85 -4.47 -4.42 -11.18
C GLU A 85 -3.04 -4.22 -11.72
N GLY A 86 -2.02 -4.57 -10.93
CA GLY A 86 -0.61 -4.37 -11.32
C GLY A 86 -0.07 -2.96 -11.04
N TRP A 87 -0.78 -2.15 -10.26
CA TRP A 87 -0.37 -0.82 -9.83
C TRP A 87 -0.23 -0.73 -8.31
N ILE A 88 0.66 0.14 -7.86
CA ILE A 88 0.84 0.51 -6.47
C ILE A 88 0.44 1.97 -6.24
N ASP A 89 -0.36 2.25 -5.21
CA ASP A 89 -0.57 3.62 -4.73
C ASP A 89 0.56 3.98 -3.76
N VAL A 90 1.39 4.93 -4.14
CA VAL A 90 2.49 5.46 -3.31
C VAL A 90 2.07 6.64 -2.45
N GLY A 91 0.75 6.88 -2.36
CA GLY A 91 0.12 7.83 -1.46
C GLY A 91 -0.54 8.99 -2.20
N ARG A 92 -1.60 9.54 -1.60
CA ARG A 92 -2.38 10.66 -2.14
C ARG A 92 -2.94 10.37 -3.54
N ASN A 93 -3.40 9.14 -3.78
CA ASN A 93 -3.90 8.69 -5.09
C ASN A 93 -2.84 8.87 -6.18
N SER A 94 -1.64 8.33 -5.94
CA SER A 94 -0.50 8.43 -6.86
C SER A 94 -0.10 7.03 -7.27
N TRP A 95 -0.53 6.61 -8.45
CA TRP A 95 -0.44 5.23 -8.90
C TRP A 95 0.77 5.03 -9.82
N ALA A 96 1.64 4.09 -9.50
CA ALA A 96 2.79 3.70 -10.32
C ALA A 96 2.68 2.24 -10.75
N PRO A 97 3.19 1.85 -11.95
CA PRO A 97 3.18 0.45 -12.37
C PRO A 97 4.05 -0.39 -11.44
N GLU A 98 3.48 -1.44 -10.85
CA GLU A 98 4.14 -2.29 -9.87
C GLU A 98 5.34 -3.03 -10.46
N GLU A 99 5.29 -3.36 -11.75
CA GLU A 99 6.35 -4.11 -12.44
C GLU A 99 7.74 -3.45 -12.34
N HIS A 100 7.79 -2.14 -12.08
CA HIS A 100 9.01 -1.36 -11.91
C HIS A 100 9.60 -1.41 -10.49
N PHE A 101 8.97 -2.13 -9.56
CA PHE A 101 9.37 -2.16 -8.16
C PHE A 101 9.61 -3.59 -7.65
N ASP A 102 10.54 -3.71 -6.71
CA ASP A 102 10.68 -4.87 -5.84
C ASP A 102 9.89 -4.60 -4.55
N ILE A 103 8.93 -5.47 -4.25
CA ILE A 103 8.14 -5.37 -3.02
C ILE A 103 8.95 -5.93 -1.86
N LEU A 104 9.20 -5.09 -0.86
CA LEU A 104 9.85 -5.47 0.38
C LEU A 104 8.79 -5.99 1.36
N ASP A 105 8.92 -7.27 1.70
CA ASP A 105 8.28 -7.86 2.87
C ASP A 105 9.08 -7.42 4.10
N ILE A 106 8.53 -6.53 4.91
CA ILE A 106 9.19 -6.06 6.13
C ILE A 106 8.69 -6.94 7.27
N ARG A 107 9.47 -7.98 7.58
CA ARG A 107 9.29 -8.85 8.74
C ARG A 107 10.07 -8.31 9.93
#